data_AF-A0A8J6BBN7-F1
#
_entry.id   AF-A0A8J6BBN7-F1
#
_cell.length_a   1.000
_cell.length_b   1.000
_cell.length_c   1.000
_cell.angle_alpha   90.00
_cell.angle_beta   90.00
_cell.angle_gamma   90.00
#
_symmetry.space_group_name_H-M   'P 1'
#
loop_
_entity.id
_entity.type
_entity.pdbx_description
1 polymer ?
#
loop_
_entity_poly.entity_id
_entity_poly.type
_entity_poly.pdbx_seq_one_letter_code
_entity_poly.pdbx_strand_id
1 'polypeptide(L)'
;MNVELAEGQELPAALHTLNQGAYLTKMYDKIYKALTPEAKCLWFLCRKFFFTWNVAEKDGESCQWNAFGRCYHHRMYMGRLFMLCIDDYDTSFTRARMPRALEVYIEWSTYIDRTPKGLWGWGHNDVAHLGFKTSGFVDPTRLTFPTCPAVAELEASQPPWEKHMMVTDVSMKGYRTFILTPVGTVMAGFNAQRYVGPVDRAIRNHFHPVAVPPGFVPDHIMQGSRVAILSMGDRQMISGSNWDGRLGLGHENWVTGFVDLPFRVDRVMSEWFFNIFLSGRQLLFAGMVLKHIAKSGLLPGFNQRDICLTPTPLRFPERVKGFFISRQELIWVTEGKTHYCKHHEEPIILPFEATSFCKGSFCNPAGQWFEASHGSGEVAEMKECEAPARSYLHTIVTVDVDAWTPGAE
;
A
#
# COMPACT_ATOMS: atom_id res chain seq x y z
N MET A 1 -37.27 -9.48 8.42
CA MET A 1 -37.87 -9.71 9.75
C MET A 1 -37.81 -8.40 10.49
N ASN A 2 -38.95 -7.80 10.82
CA ASN A 2 -38.98 -6.63 11.70
C ASN A 2 -39.09 -7.15 13.13
N VAL A 3 -38.15 -6.76 13.99
CA VAL A 3 -38.19 -7.02 15.42
C VAL A 3 -38.39 -5.66 16.08
N GLU A 4 -39.55 -5.44 16.68
CA GLU A 4 -39.77 -4.30 17.56
C GLU A 4 -39.17 -4.63 18.93
N LEU A 5 -38.28 -3.77 19.42
CA LEU A 5 -37.75 -3.85 20.78
C LEU A 5 -38.48 -2.84 21.66
N ALA A 6 -38.75 -3.24 22.90
CA ALA A 6 -39.29 -2.33 23.90
C ALA A 6 -38.24 -1.27 24.28
N GLU A 7 -38.72 -0.09 24.67
CA GLU A 7 -37.89 1.04 25.06
C GLU A 7 -36.96 0.65 26.22
N GLY A 8 -35.64 0.74 25.98
CA GLY A 8 -34.59 0.39 26.96
C GLY A 8 -33.93 -0.98 26.77
N GLN A 9 -34.29 -1.78 25.75
CA GLN A 9 -33.54 -3.00 25.42
C GLN A 9 -32.45 -2.74 24.38
N GLU A 10 -31.21 -3.10 24.71
CA GLU A 10 -30.11 -3.14 23.75
C GLU A 10 -30.19 -4.37 22.83
N LEU A 11 -29.84 -4.18 21.56
CA LEU A 11 -29.81 -5.25 20.57
C LEU A 11 -28.78 -6.34 20.98
N PRO A 12 -29.11 -7.64 20.93
CA PRO A 12 -28.12 -8.68 21.11
C PRO A 12 -26.98 -8.55 20.10
N ALA A 13 -25.72 -8.71 20.53
CA ALA A 13 -24.53 -8.58 19.68
C ALA A 13 -24.60 -9.42 18.38
N ALA A 14 -25.29 -10.55 18.39
CA ALA A 14 -25.50 -11.40 17.21
C ALA A 14 -26.33 -10.73 16.08
N LEU A 15 -27.24 -9.81 16.42
CA LEU A 15 -28.01 -9.05 15.43
C LEU A 15 -27.22 -7.89 14.82
N HIS A 16 -26.19 -7.37 15.52
CA HIS A 16 -25.26 -6.40 14.94
C HIS A 16 -24.43 -7.02 13.80
N THR A 17 -24.00 -8.28 13.94
CA THR A 17 -23.24 -9.01 12.90
C THR A 17 -24.11 -9.35 11.68
N LEU A 18 -25.36 -9.80 11.91
CA LEU A 18 -26.32 -10.08 10.83
C LEU A 18 -26.65 -8.83 9.97
N ASN A 19 -26.69 -7.65 10.58
CA ASN A 19 -26.92 -6.40 9.85
C ASN A 19 -25.73 -5.99 8.96
N GLN A 20 -24.50 -6.32 9.34
CA GLN A 20 -23.31 -6.06 8.51
C GLN A 20 -23.29 -6.92 7.24
N GLY A 21 -23.64 -8.20 7.33
CA GLY A 21 -23.74 -9.09 6.15
C GLY A 21 -24.81 -8.67 5.14
N ALA A 22 -25.98 -8.24 5.63
CA ALA A 22 -27.06 -7.73 4.80
C ALA A 22 -26.72 -6.35 4.18
N TYR A 23 -26.03 -5.49 4.93
CA TYR A 23 -25.54 -4.19 4.44
C TYR A 23 -24.50 -4.36 3.32
N LEU A 24 -23.50 -5.22 3.53
CA LEU A 24 -22.48 -5.54 2.53
C LEU A 24 -23.11 -6.11 1.26
N THR A 25 -24.08 -7.03 1.38
CA THR A 25 -24.77 -7.61 0.22
C THR A 25 -25.52 -6.55 -0.59
N LYS A 26 -26.25 -5.64 0.06
CA LYS A 26 -26.97 -4.54 -0.61
C LYS A 26 -26.01 -3.51 -1.22
N MET A 27 -24.90 -3.22 -0.56
CA MET A 27 -23.83 -2.35 -1.08
C MET A 27 -23.21 -2.97 -2.33
N TYR A 28 -22.85 -4.25 -2.30
CA TYR A 28 -22.28 -4.97 -3.43
C TYR A 28 -23.23 -5.02 -4.63
N ASP A 29 -24.53 -5.18 -4.40
CA ASP A 29 -25.53 -5.12 -5.46
C ASP A 29 -25.65 -3.73 -6.09
N LYS A 30 -25.57 -2.66 -5.27
CA LYS A 30 -25.58 -1.27 -5.78
C LYS A 30 -24.33 -0.97 -6.60
N ILE A 31 -23.15 -1.36 -6.11
CA ILE A 31 -21.88 -1.20 -6.81
C ILE A 31 -21.94 -1.98 -8.13
N TYR A 32 -22.27 -3.27 -8.08
CA TYR A 32 -22.35 -4.13 -9.25
C TYR A 32 -23.28 -3.56 -10.34
N LYS A 33 -24.43 -2.99 -9.95
CA LYS A 33 -25.36 -2.36 -10.89
C LYS A 33 -24.79 -1.10 -11.53
N ALA A 34 -23.95 -0.34 -10.82
CA ALA A 34 -23.31 0.88 -11.30
C ALA A 34 -22.09 0.64 -12.21
N LEU A 35 -21.54 -0.57 -12.21
CA LEU A 35 -20.39 -0.93 -13.05
C LEU A 35 -20.78 -1.10 -14.54
N THR A 36 -19.86 -0.74 -15.44
CA THR A 36 -19.97 -1.07 -16.87
C THR A 36 -19.90 -2.60 -17.08
N PRO A 37 -20.37 -3.13 -18.22
CA PRO A 37 -20.26 -4.57 -18.51
C PRO A 37 -18.84 -5.15 -18.34
N GLU A 38 -17.81 -4.41 -18.72
CA GLU A 38 -16.41 -4.79 -18.62
C GLU A 38 -15.94 -4.82 -17.15
N ALA A 39 -16.32 -3.80 -16.36
CA ALA A 39 -16.04 -3.75 -14.94
C ALA A 39 -16.84 -4.81 -14.14
N LYS A 40 -18.00 -5.26 -14.63
CA LYS A 40 -18.76 -6.38 -14.06
C LYS A 40 -18.04 -7.72 -14.21
N CYS A 41 -17.33 -7.94 -15.32
CA CYS A 41 -16.49 -9.14 -15.50
C CYS A 41 -15.33 -9.16 -14.49
N LEU A 42 -14.66 -8.02 -14.30
CA LEU A 42 -13.61 -7.84 -13.29
C LEU A 42 -14.14 -8.03 -11.86
N TRP A 43 -15.31 -7.46 -11.58
CA TRP A 43 -16.02 -7.63 -10.31
C TRP A 43 -16.34 -9.10 -10.02
N PHE A 44 -16.71 -9.87 -11.04
CA PHE A 44 -17.03 -11.29 -10.87
C PHE A 44 -15.79 -12.11 -10.48
N LEU A 45 -14.62 -11.78 -11.02
CA LEU A 45 -13.34 -12.37 -10.63
C LEU A 45 -13.00 -12.03 -9.17
N CYS A 46 -13.15 -10.76 -8.76
CA CYS A 46 -12.96 -10.36 -7.36
C CYS A 46 -13.99 -11.01 -6.42
N ARG A 47 -15.27 -11.08 -6.81
CA ARG A 47 -16.37 -11.63 -6.00
C ARG A 47 -16.20 -13.11 -5.69
N LYS A 48 -15.62 -13.91 -6.60
CA LYS A 48 -15.30 -15.32 -6.33
C LYS A 48 -14.27 -15.47 -5.19
N PHE A 49 -13.37 -14.50 -5.00
CA PHE A 49 -12.45 -14.48 -3.87
C PHE A 49 -13.12 -14.09 -2.53
N PHE A 50 -14.22 -13.32 -2.56
CA PHE A 50 -14.86 -12.78 -1.34
C PHE A 50 -16.03 -13.62 -0.80
N PHE A 51 -16.74 -14.40 -1.63
CA PHE A 51 -17.94 -15.14 -1.17
C PHE A 51 -17.65 -16.35 -0.29
N THR A 52 -16.42 -16.85 -0.23
CA THR A 52 -15.97 -17.88 0.72
C THR A 52 -15.87 -17.37 2.16
N TRP A 53 -15.96 -16.05 2.38
CA TRP A 53 -15.94 -15.42 3.71
C TRP A 53 -17.24 -15.65 4.52
N ASN A 54 -18.41 -15.63 3.88
CA ASN A 54 -19.70 -15.62 4.60
C ASN A 54 -20.28 -17.02 4.92
N VAL A 55 -19.69 -18.09 4.39
CA VAL A 55 -20.19 -19.46 4.68
C VAL A 55 -19.59 -20.00 5.99
N ALA A 56 -18.44 -19.48 6.44
CA ALA A 56 -17.70 -20.00 7.60
C ALA A 56 -18.11 -19.40 8.97
N GLU A 57 -18.87 -18.30 9.01
CA GLU A 57 -19.39 -17.73 10.27
C GLU A 57 -20.44 -18.61 10.95
N LYS A 58 -20.87 -19.69 10.29
CA LYS A 58 -21.85 -20.65 10.82
C LYS A 58 -21.26 -21.66 11.80
N ASP A 59 -19.93 -21.80 11.86
CA ASP A 59 -19.28 -22.94 12.54
C ASP A 59 -18.64 -22.61 13.91
N GLY A 60 -19.14 -21.58 14.60
CA GLY A 60 -19.20 -21.59 16.07
C GLY A 60 -17.89 -21.57 16.89
N GLU A 61 -16.77 -21.03 16.39
CA GLU A 61 -15.58 -20.86 17.24
C GLU A 61 -15.66 -19.58 18.09
N SER A 62 -15.46 -19.74 19.40
CA SER A 62 -15.70 -18.75 20.45
C SER A 62 -14.54 -17.75 20.62
N CYS A 63 -14.85 -16.46 20.70
CA CYS A 63 -13.89 -15.41 21.10
C CYS A 63 -13.61 -15.49 22.60
N GLN A 64 -12.34 -15.61 22.99
CA GLN A 64 -11.91 -15.41 24.38
C GLN A 64 -11.73 -13.91 24.68
N TRP A 65 -12.40 -13.45 25.74
CA TRP A 65 -12.33 -12.08 26.25
C TRP A 65 -11.32 -11.98 27.39
N ASN A 66 -10.55 -10.90 27.47
CA ASN A 66 -9.75 -10.61 28.66
C ASN A 66 -10.56 -9.83 29.70
N ALA A 67 -10.04 -9.71 30.92
CA ALA A 67 -10.68 -9.11 32.09
C ALA A 67 -11.07 -7.61 31.95
N PHE A 68 -10.78 -6.98 30.81
CA PHE A 68 -11.15 -5.59 30.52
C PHE A 68 -12.19 -5.45 29.40
N GLY A 69 -12.80 -6.55 28.95
CA GLY A 69 -13.87 -6.50 27.94
C GLY A 69 -13.41 -5.93 26.59
N ARG A 70 -12.11 -6.01 26.27
CA ARG A 70 -11.57 -5.55 24.98
C ARG A 70 -11.19 -6.75 24.12
N CYS A 71 -11.92 -6.92 23.02
CA CYS A 71 -11.50 -7.81 21.93
C CYS A 71 -10.39 -7.11 21.13
N TYR A 72 -9.16 -7.62 21.22
CA TYR A 72 -8.08 -7.20 20.33
C TYR A 72 -8.19 -7.99 19.03
N HIS A 73 -8.79 -7.42 18.00
CA HIS A 73 -8.52 -7.88 16.65
C HIS A 73 -7.06 -7.55 16.30
N HIS A 74 -6.28 -8.59 16.01
CA HIS A 74 -4.95 -8.45 15.41
C HIS A 74 -5.07 -7.59 14.15
N ARG A 75 -4.54 -6.36 14.20
CA ARG A 75 -4.49 -5.44 13.07
C ARG A 75 -3.50 -5.99 12.03
N MET A 76 -4.02 -6.47 10.91
CA MET A 76 -3.24 -6.98 9.78
C MET A 76 -3.00 -5.87 8.73
N TYR A 77 -1.80 -5.84 8.15
CA TYR A 77 -1.39 -4.91 7.10
C TYR A 77 -1.74 -5.50 5.72
N MET A 78 -2.37 -4.72 4.83
CA MET A 78 -2.78 -5.20 3.49
C MET A 78 -1.72 -4.91 2.41
N GLY A 79 -1.55 -5.84 1.46
CA GLY A 79 -0.72 -5.71 0.26
C GLY A 79 -1.45 -5.05 -0.92
N ARG A 80 -0.68 -4.55 -1.89
CA ARG A 80 -1.14 -4.00 -3.17
C ARG A 80 -1.58 -5.13 -4.10
N LEU A 81 -2.79 -5.06 -4.66
CA LEU A 81 -3.15 -5.83 -5.84
C LEU A 81 -2.80 -4.99 -7.07
N PHE A 82 -1.74 -5.36 -7.79
CA PHE A 82 -1.57 -4.89 -9.16
C PHE A 82 -2.47 -5.76 -10.05
N MET A 83 -3.49 -5.18 -10.66
CA MET A 83 -4.02 -5.78 -11.88
C MET A 83 -3.05 -5.44 -13.01
N LEU A 84 -2.10 -6.34 -13.23
CA LEU A 84 -1.34 -6.37 -14.48
C LEU A 84 -2.32 -6.74 -15.60
N CYS A 85 -2.64 -5.78 -16.47
CA CYS A 85 -2.83 -6.14 -17.86
C CYS A 85 -1.48 -6.66 -18.34
N ILE A 86 -1.43 -7.96 -18.62
CA ILE A 86 -0.28 -8.62 -19.24
C ILE A 86 -0.17 -8.04 -20.66
N ASP A 87 0.73 -7.08 -20.85
CA ASP A 87 1.29 -6.76 -22.16
C ASP A 87 2.47 -7.72 -22.37
N ASP A 88 2.15 -8.88 -22.95
CA ASP A 88 3.14 -9.78 -23.49
C ASP A 88 2.58 -10.36 -24.79
N TYR A 89 2.65 -9.60 -25.89
CA TYR A 89 2.71 -10.11 -27.26
C TYR A 89 3.27 -9.04 -28.21
N ASP A 90 4.50 -9.29 -28.64
CA ASP A 90 5.08 -9.06 -29.98
C ASP A 90 4.90 -7.69 -30.67
N THR A 91 6.03 -7.00 -30.84
CA THR A 91 6.21 -5.66 -31.40
C THR A 91 6.03 -5.54 -32.92
N SER A 92 5.00 -6.16 -33.50
CA SER A 92 4.64 -5.88 -34.90
C SER A 92 3.18 -6.19 -35.22
N PHE A 93 2.22 -5.53 -34.55
CA PHE A 93 0.89 -5.33 -35.12
C PHE A 93 0.29 -3.98 -34.70
N THR A 94 -0.16 -3.26 -35.71
CA THR A 94 -0.77 -1.92 -35.79
C THR A 94 -1.52 -1.42 -34.54
N ARG A 95 -1.26 -0.15 -34.17
CA ARG A 95 -2.03 0.70 -33.25
C ARG A 95 -3.54 0.42 -33.27
N ALA A 96 -4.01 -0.41 -32.34
CA ALA A 96 -5.39 -0.38 -31.87
C ALA A 96 -5.39 0.36 -30.54
N ARG A 97 -5.84 1.63 -30.54
CA ARG A 97 -6.13 2.40 -29.33
C ARG A 97 -7.25 1.67 -28.57
N MET A 98 -6.93 0.96 -27.49
CA MET A 98 -7.95 0.62 -26.50
C MET A 98 -8.40 1.88 -25.75
N PRO A 99 -9.70 2.04 -25.45
CA PRO A 99 -10.16 3.15 -24.64
C PRO A 99 -9.90 2.89 -23.15
N ARG A 100 -8.99 3.70 -22.59
CA ARG A 100 -8.91 4.21 -21.20
C ARG A 100 -8.83 3.16 -20.07
N ALA A 101 -7.62 2.97 -19.56
CA ALA A 101 -7.30 2.15 -18.41
C ALA A 101 -8.01 2.63 -17.12
N LEU A 102 -8.48 1.67 -16.32
CA LEU A 102 -9.00 1.85 -14.97
C LEU A 102 -7.82 1.77 -13.98
N GLU A 103 -7.56 2.85 -13.24
CA GLU A 103 -6.54 2.87 -12.18
C GLU A 103 -7.25 2.82 -10.82
N VAL A 104 -7.16 1.67 -10.14
CA VAL A 104 -7.73 1.47 -8.79
C VAL A 104 -6.61 1.37 -7.76
N TYR A 105 -6.65 2.23 -6.76
CA TYR A 105 -5.73 2.20 -5.61
C TYR A 105 -6.43 1.56 -4.42
N ILE A 106 -5.84 0.51 -3.83
CA ILE A 106 -6.45 -0.28 -2.75
C ILE A 106 -5.54 -0.31 -1.53
N GLU A 107 -6.08 0.06 -0.37
CA GLU A 107 -5.39 -0.12 0.91
C GLU A 107 -6.34 -0.05 2.11
N TRP A 108 -6.21 -0.94 3.10
CA TRP A 108 -7.06 -0.96 4.30
C TRP A 108 -8.57 -0.92 3.98
N SER A 109 -9.00 -1.66 2.96
CA SER A 109 -10.38 -1.62 2.45
C SER A 109 -10.84 -0.22 2.01
N THR A 110 -9.90 0.65 1.66
CA THR A 110 -10.10 1.97 1.07
C THR A 110 -9.74 1.91 -0.40
N TYR A 111 -10.54 2.58 -1.22
CA TYR A 111 -10.45 2.54 -2.65
C TYR A 111 -10.56 3.95 -3.21
N ILE A 112 -9.72 4.26 -4.19
CA ILE A 112 -9.83 5.46 -5.01
C ILE A 112 -9.81 5.05 -6.47
N ASP A 113 -10.76 5.58 -7.24
CA ASP A 113 -10.91 5.33 -8.66
C ASP A 113 -10.99 6.64 -9.44
N ARG A 114 -10.26 6.69 -10.56
CA ARG A 114 -10.26 7.82 -11.49
C ARG A 114 -11.13 7.47 -12.69
N THR A 115 -12.28 8.12 -12.77
CA THR A 115 -13.22 7.96 -13.88
C THR A 115 -13.26 9.20 -14.77
N PRO A 116 -13.81 9.13 -15.99
CA PRO A 116 -14.12 10.31 -16.79
C PRO A 116 -15.08 11.30 -16.12
N LYS A 117 -15.80 10.89 -15.06
CA LYS A 117 -16.72 11.74 -14.30
C LYS A 117 -16.05 12.41 -13.08
N GLY A 118 -14.80 12.07 -12.80
CA GLY A 118 -14.01 12.60 -11.67
C GLY A 118 -13.38 11.48 -10.83
N LEU A 119 -12.78 11.89 -9.72
CA LEU A 119 -12.19 11.01 -8.73
C LEU A 119 -13.27 10.53 -7.74
N TRP A 120 -13.32 9.24 -7.47
CA TRP A 120 -14.26 8.60 -6.54
C TRP A 120 -13.49 7.89 -5.45
N GLY A 121 -14.03 7.92 -4.23
CA GLY A 121 -13.47 7.20 -3.09
C GLY A 121 -14.55 6.40 -2.36
N TRP A 122 -14.18 5.24 -1.84
CA TRP A 122 -15.02 4.44 -0.94
C TRP A 122 -14.18 3.61 0.01
N GLY A 123 -14.81 3.04 1.03
CA GLY A 123 -14.14 2.19 2.00
C GLY A 123 -13.98 2.82 3.37
N HIS A 124 -13.04 2.32 4.17
CA HIS A 124 -12.75 2.89 5.48
C HIS A 124 -12.29 4.35 5.35
N ASN A 125 -12.79 5.20 6.23
CA ASN A 125 -12.42 6.61 6.35
C ASN A 125 -12.22 7.01 7.82
N ASP A 126 -11.74 6.08 8.65
CA ASP A 126 -11.67 6.23 10.12
C ASP A 126 -10.86 7.44 10.57
N VAL A 127 -9.91 7.86 9.74
CA VAL A 127 -9.09 9.05 9.97
C VAL A 127 -9.35 10.15 8.95
N ALA A 128 -10.38 10.09 8.13
CA ALA A 128 -10.59 11.06 7.04
C ALA A 128 -9.51 11.07 5.94
N HIS A 129 -8.88 9.92 5.66
CA HIS A 129 -7.88 9.80 4.58
C HIS A 129 -8.50 9.81 3.18
N LEU A 130 -9.79 9.56 3.03
CA LEU A 130 -10.55 9.85 1.81
C LEU A 130 -10.97 11.33 1.72
N GLY A 131 -10.63 12.18 2.70
CA GLY A 131 -11.01 13.59 2.71
C GLY A 131 -12.51 13.85 2.93
N PHE A 132 -13.27 12.85 3.39
CA PHE A 132 -14.63 13.05 3.87
C PHE A 132 -14.62 13.39 5.36
N LYS A 133 -15.47 14.35 5.77
CA LYS A 133 -15.55 14.83 7.15
C LYS A 133 -16.01 13.75 8.14
N THR A 134 -16.77 12.76 7.67
CA THR A 134 -17.35 11.69 8.48
C THR A 134 -16.38 10.51 8.60
N SER A 135 -16.11 10.06 9.82
CA SER A 135 -15.38 8.81 10.08
C SER A 135 -16.26 7.58 9.77
N GLY A 136 -15.64 6.43 9.49
CA GLY A 136 -16.32 5.16 9.24
C GLY A 136 -16.27 4.73 7.78
N PHE A 137 -17.09 3.77 7.40
CA PHE A 137 -17.16 3.27 6.03
C PHE A 137 -17.93 4.25 5.13
N VAL A 138 -17.37 4.57 3.97
CA VAL A 138 -17.94 5.48 2.99
C VAL A 138 -18.34 4.70 1.74
N ASP A 139 -19.60 4.80 1.32
CA ASP A 139 -20.06 4.31 0.03
C ASP A 139 -19.35 5.06 -1.12
N PRO A 140 -19.27 4.49 -2.34
CA PRO A 140 -18.75 5.19 -3.53
C PRO A 140 -19.28 6.60 -3.68
N THR A 141 -18.40 7.56 -3.37
CA THR A 141 -18.72 8.97 -3.30
C THR A 141 -17.68 9.74 -4.10
N ARG A 142 -18.14 10.71 -4.90
CA ARG A 142 -17.25 11.59 -5.66
C ARG A 142 -16.45 12.44 -4.68
N LEU A 143 -15.13 12.40 -4.82
CA LEU A 143 -14.22 13.22 -4.04
C LEU A 143 -14.37 14.67 -4.50
N THR A 144 -14.58 15.55 -3.52
CA THR A 144 -14.64 16.99 -3.74
C THR A 144 -13.43 17.63 -3.09
N PHE A 145 -12.81 18.55 -3.82
CA PHE A 145 -11.67 19.31 -3.32
C PHE A 145 -12.15 20.70 -2.98
N PRO A 146 -11.73 21.27 -1.84
CA PRO A 146 -11.93 22.70 -1.65
C PRO A 146 -11.27 23.40 -2.84
N THR A 147 -11.98 24.34 -3.43
CA THR A 147 -11.53 25.14 -4.56
C THR A 147 -10.28 25.90 -4.16
N CYS A 148 -9.10 25.32 -4.41
CA CYS A 148 -7.88 26.12 -4.50
C CYS A 148 -8.11 27.12 -5.65
N PRO A 149 -7.89 28.43 -5.47
CA PRO A 149 -8.18 29.42 -6.52
C PRO A 149 -7.58 29.06 -7.88
N ALA A 150 -6.35 28.53 -7.90
CA ALA A 150 -5.70 28.07 -9.13
C ALA A 150 -6.41 26.87 -9.80
N VAL A 151 -6.93 25.95 -8.98
CA VAL A 151 -7.72 24.78 -9.46
C VAL A 151 -9.08 25.27 -9.98
N ALA A 152 -9.73 26.19 -9.29
CA ALA A 152 -11.01 26.76 -9.69
C ALA A 152 -10.89 27.61 -10.96
N GLU A 153 -9.80 28.37 -11.11
CA GLU A 153 -9.51 29.14 -12.33
C GLU A 153 -9.23 28.22 -13.52
N LEU A 154 -8.47 27.15 -13.30
CA LEU A 154 -8.30 26.11 -14.31
C LEU A 154 -9.66 25.49 -14.68
N GLU A 155 -10.47 25.05 -13.70
CA GLU A 155 -11.82 24.50 -13.96
C GLU A 155 -12.75 25.48 -14.68
N ALA A 156 -12.60 26.79 -14.46
CA ALA A 156 -13.36 27.81 -15.14
C ALA A 156 -12.93 27.96 -16.61
N SER A 157 -11.62 27.85 -16.89
CA SER A 157 -11.05 27.97 -18.24
C SER A 157 -11.22 26.73 -19.12
N GLN A 158 -11.38 25.55 -18.53
CA GLN A 158 -11.45 24.28 -19.25
C GLN A 158 -12.87 24.02 -19.78
N PRO A 159 -13.03 23.43 -20.98
CA PRO A 159 -14.34 23.07 -21.48
C PRO A 159 -15.03 22.03 -20.55
N PRO A 160 -16.37 21.96 -20.53
CA PRO A 160 -17.12 21.14 -19.55
C PRO A 160 -16.69 19.67 -19.45
N TRP A 161 -16.21 19.08 -20.55
CA TRP A 161 -15.74 17.69 -20.58
C TRP A 161 -14.32 17.49 -19.98
N GLU A 162 -13.52 18.55 -19.86
CA GLU A 162 -12.16 18.51 -19.28
C GLU A 162 -12.13 18.88 -17.79
N LYS A 163 -13.21 19.48 -17.26
CA LYS A 163 -13.38 19.78 -15.81
C LYS A 163 -13.30 18.55 -14.90
N HIS A 164 -13.37 17.35 -15.47
CA HIS A 164 -13.32 16.09 -14.73
C HIS A 164 -11.90 15.50 -14.58
N MET A 165 -10.89 16.05 -15.26
CA MET A 165 -9.50 15.52 -15.28
C MET A 165 -8.55 16.26 -14.32
N MET A 166 -9.05 16.70 -13.17
CA MET A 166 -8.33 17.57 -12.23
C MET A 166 -7.30 16.86 -11.34
N VAL A 167 -6.97 15.60 -11.63
CA VAL A 167 -6.03 14.79 -10.87
C VAL A 167 -5.05 14.15 -11.84
N THR A 168 -3.76 14.44 -11.72
CA THR A 168 -2.70 13.82 -12.52
C THR A 168 -2.19 12.54 -11.88
N ASP A 169 -2.11 12.50 -10.55
CA ASP A 169 -1.56 11.39 -9.80
C ASP A 169 -2.29 11.23 -8.45
N VAL A 170 -2.41 9.98 -7.99
CA VAL A 170 -2.94 9.64 -6.67
C VAL A 170 -1.98 8.67 -6.01
N SER A 171 -1.58 9.00 -4.78
CA SER A 171 -0.81 8.11 -3.94
C SER A 171 -1.59 7.85 -2.67
N MET A 172 -1.76 6.58 -2.31
CA MET A 172 -2.41 6.16 -1.08
C MET A 172 -1.50 5.18 -0.34
N LYS A 173 -1.15 5.53 0.91
CA LYS A 173 -0.42 4.65 1.83
C LYS A 173 -0.79 4.86 3.31
N GLY A 174 -1.19 3.80 3.98
CA GLY A 174 -1.81 3.72 5.29
C GLY A 174 -3.07 4.56 5.39
N TYR A 175 -3.02 5.51 6.31
CA TYR A 175 -4.11 6.41 6.66
C TYR A 175 -3.99 7.75 5.93
N ARG A 176 -3.42 7.78 4.71
CA ARG A 176 -3.00 9.02 4.05
C ARG A 176 -3.13 8.88 2.55
N THR A 177 -3.66 9.94 1.96
CA THR A 177 -3.86 10.07 0.52
C THR A 177 -3.28 11.40 0.07
N PHE A 178 -2.49 11.35 -0.99
CA PHE A 178 -2.04 12.51 -1.74
C PHE A 178 -2.64 12.50 -3.13
N ILE A 179 -2.97 13.71 -3.60
CA ILE A 179 -3.56 13.93 -4.91
C ILE A 179 -2.76 15.05 -5.55
N LEU A 180 -2.23 14.80 -6.74
CA LEU A 180 -1.59 15.79 -7.57
C LEU A 180 -2.60 16.34 -8.58
N THR A 181 -2.66 17.65 -8.76
CA THR A 181 -3.49 18.27 -9.81
C THR A 181 -2.65 18.60 -11.06
N PRO A 182 -3.27 18.85 -12.23
CA PRO A 182 -2.57 19.27 -13.44
C PRO A 182 -1.74 20.55 -13.33
N VAL A 183 -2.04 21.41 -12.37
CA VAL A 183 -1.30 22.65 -12.10
C VAL A 183 -0.19 22.46 -11.05
N GLY A 184 0.10 21.20 -10.69
CA GLY A 184 1.12 20.84 -9.70
C GLY A 184 0.72 21.13 -8.25
N THR A 185 -0.57 21.37 -7.97
CA THR A 185 -1.03 21.48 -6.58
C THR A 185 -1.07 20.09 -5.97
N VAL A 186 -0.40 19.92 -4.83
CA VAL A 186 -0.50 18.70 -4.01
C VAL A 186 -1.58 18.92 -2.97
N MET A 187 -2.54 17.99 -2.91
CA MET A 187 -3.55 17.94 -1.87
C MET A 187 -3.33 16.73 -0.98
N ALA A 188 -3.45 16.92 0.34
CA ALA A 188 -3.34 15.85 1.31
C ALA A 188 -4.67 15.68 2.06
N GLY A 189 -5.04 14.42 2.33
CA GLY A 189 -6.13 14.10 3.24
C GLY A 189 -5.71 14.27 4.70
N PHE A 190 -6.02 13.29 5.54
CA PHE A 190 -5.65 13.29 6.96
C PHE A 190 -4.18 13.63 7.25
N ASN A 191 -3.96 14.61 8.14
CA ASN A 191 -2.61 15.06 8.54
C ASN A 191 -2.44 15.18 10.08
N ALA A 192 -3.02 14.30 10.90
CA ALA A 192 -2.81 14.40 12.35
C ALA A 192 -1.35 14.20 12.80
N GLN A 193 -0.52 13.62 11.94
CA GLN A 193 0.87 13.29 12.24
C GLN A 193 1.87 14.18 11.49
N ARG A 194 1.46 15.38 11.04
CA ARG A 194 2.38 16.41 10.50
C ARG A 194 3.32 15.93 9.39
N TYR A 195 2.88 14.95 8.60
CA TYR A 195 3.79 14.32 7.66
C TYR A 195 4.00 15.16 6.43
N VAL A 196 3.01 15.99 6.07
CA VAL A 196 3.07 16.83 4.87
C VAL A 196 2.19 18.06 5.06
N GLY A 197 2.77 19.25 4.99
CA GLY A 197 2.03 20.51 5.00
C GLY A 197 1.74 21.06 6.40
N PRO A 198 1.11 22.25 6.46
CA PRO A 198 1.56 23.46 7.17
C PRO A 198 1.96 23.25 8.64
N VAL A 199 2.79 24.17 9.15
CA VAL A 199 3.38 24.18 10.50
C VAL A 199 2.35 24.03 11.65
N ASP A 200 1.05 24.15 11.37
CA ASP A 200 0.00 24.00 12.37
C ASP A 200 -0.33 22.54 12.71
N ARG A 201 -0.81 22.33 13.94
CA ARG A 201 -1.18 21.00 14.47
C ARG A 201 -2.64 20.65 14.15
N ALA A 202 -3.26 21.36 13.22
CA ALA A 202 -4.68 21.21 12.96
C ALA A 202 -4.96 19.88 12.26
N ILE A 203 -5.78 19.04 12.90
CA ILE A 203 -6.30 17.83 12.26
C ILE A 203 -7.27 18.28 11.17
N ARG A 204 -6.97 17.91 9.92
CA ARG A 204 -7.82 18.17 8.76
C ARG A 204 -8.46 16.87 8.33
N ASN A 205 -9.77 16.91 8.20
CA ASN A 205 -10.62 15.78 7.77
C ASN A 205 -11.16 15.97 6.34
N HIS A 206 -10.47 16.79 5.55
CA HIS A 206 -10.75 17.04 4.15
C HIS A 206 -9.43 17.27 3.42
N PHE A 207 -9.45 17.09 2.10
CA PHE A 207 -8.29 17.42 1.29
C PHE A 207 -7.94 18.89 1.45
N HIS A 208 -6.68 19.18 1.68
CA HIS A 208 -6.18 20.54 1.80
C HIS A 208 -4.90 20.70 0.98
N PRO A 209 -4.65 21.90 0.43
CA PRO A 209 -3.42 22.16 -0.29
C PRO A 209 -2.23 22.02 0.66
N VAL A 210 -1.19 21.38 0.14
CA VAL A 210 0.08 21.20 0.81
C VAL A 210 1.02 22.30 0.33
N ALA A 211 1.68 22.97 1.28
CA ALA A 211 2.71 23.95 0.94
C ALA A 211 3.94 23.23 0.34
N VAL A 212 4.28 23.60 -0.89
CA VAL A 212 5.53 23.24 -1.55
C VAL A 212 6.42 24.47 -1.68
N PRO A 213 7.76 24.34 -1.70
CA PRO A 213 8.64 25.49 -1.85
C PRO A 213 8.37 26.29 -3.13
N PRO A 214 8.53 27.62 -3.12
CA PRO A 214 8.33 28.46 -4.31
C PRO A 214 9.17 27.96 -5.49
N GLY A 215 8.56 27.89 -6.67
CA GLY A 215 9.21 27.41 -7.89
C GLY A 215 9.32 25.88 -8.01
N PHE A 216 8.76 25.12 -7.06
CA PHE A 216 8.66 23.66 -7.16
C PHE A 216 7.25 23.24 -7.58
N VAL A 217 7.10 22.72 -8.79
CA VAL A 217 5.84 22.25 -9.37
C VAL A 217 5.93 20.74 -9.57
N PRO A 218 5.42 19.93 -8.63
CA PRO A 218 5.55 18.49 -8.71
C PRO A 218 4.84 17.88 -9.91
N ASP A 219 5.47 16.89 -10.51
CA ASP A 219 4.93 16.08 -11.61
C ASP A 219 4.56 14.65 -11.18
N HIS A 220 5.09 14.17 -10.04
CA HIS A 220 4.84 12.83 -9.51
C HIS A 220 4.87 12.79 -7.98
N ILE A 221 4.07 11.88 -7.40
CA ILE A 221 4.01 11.65 -5.95
C ILE A 221 4.35 10.19 -5.62
N MET A 222 5.39 10.00 -4.83
CA MET A 222 5.68 8.70 -4.22
C MET A 222 5.35 8.73 -2.73
N GLN A 223 4.58 7.76 -2.27
CA GLN A 223 4.17 7.69 -0.87
C GLN A 223 4.59 6.39 -0.20
N GLY A 224 5.17 6.57 0.98
CA GLY A 224 5.47 5.55 1.98
C GLY A 224 4.57 5.68 3.21
N SER A 225 4.53 4.70 4.11
CA SER A 225 3.71 4.65 5.35
C SER A 225 3.84 5.87 6.27
N ARG A 226 4.98 6.57 6.23
CA ARG A 226 5.26 7.82 6.98
C ARG A 226 6.10 8.84 6.21
N VAL A 227 6.24 8.66 4.89
CA VAL A 227 7.04 9.52 4.01
C VAL A 227 6.22 9.89 2.77
N ALA A 228 6.40 11.10 2.28
CA ALA A 228 5.99 11.52 0.95
C ALA A 228 7.21 12.09 0.23
N ILE A 229 7.36 11.74 -1.04
CA ILE A 229 8.37 12.28 -1.93
C ILE A 229 7.65 12.91 -3.12
N LEU A 230 7.98 14.16 -3.39
CA LEU A 230 7.53 14.88 -4.57
C LEU A 230 8.67 14.97 -5.56
N SER A 231 8.40 14.72 -6.84
CA SER A 231 9.38 14.87 -7.91
C SER A 231 9.01 16.04 -8.81
N MET A 232 10.02 16.72 -9.35
CA MET A 232 9.92 17.71 -10.43
C MET A 232 11.16 17.52 -11.32
N GLY A 233 11.02 16.75 -12.40
CA GLY A 233 12.17 16.28 -13.17
C GLY A 233 13.17 15.51 -12.31
N ASP A 234 14.44 15.91 -12.33
CA ASP A 234 15.50 15.26 -11.52
C ASP A 234 15.58 15.76 -10.07
N ARG A 235 14.82 16.80 -9.72
CA ARG A 235 14.79 17.31 -8.34
C ARG A 235 13.71 16.60 -7.55
N GLN A 236 14.05 16.11 -6.37
CA GLN A 236 13.12 15.46 -5.47
C GLN A 236 13.13 16.09 -4.10
N MET A 237 11.96 16.13 -3.48
CA MET A 237 11.79 16.63 -2.12
C MET A 237 11.07 15.62 -1.26
N ILE A 238 11.43 15.56 0.01
CA ILE A 238 10.90 14.59 0.97
C ILE A 238 10.31 15.29 2.18
N SER A 239 9.25 14.71 2.73
CA SER A 239 8.62 15.14 3.97
C SER A 239 8.11 13.91 4.73
N GLY A 240 8.04 13.99 6.05
CA GLY A 240 7.46 12.94 6.87
C GLY A 240 8.07 12.74 8.25
N SER A 241 7.75 11.59 8.83
CA SER A 241 8.37 11.15 10.07
C SER A 241 9.80 10.76 9.81
N ASN A 242 10.72 11.31 10.60
CA ASN A 242 12.12 10.90 10.58
C ASN A 242 12.60 10.36 11.94
N TRP A 243 11.66 10.06 12.84
CA TRP A 243 11.99 9.29 14.04
C TRP A 243 12.57 7.96 13.55
N ASP A 244 13.73 7.56 14.04
CA ASP A 244 14.52 6.42 13.53
C ASP A 244 15.31 6.66 12.23
N GLY A 245 15.51 7.90 11.76
CA GLY A 245 16.37 8.18 10.60
C GLY A 245 15.83 7.73 9.24
N ARG A 246 14.57 7.28 9.19
CA ARG A 246 13.95 6.64 8.02
C ARG A 246 13.89 7.50 6.75
N LEU A 247 14.03 8.82 6.84
CA LEU A 247 14.08 9.67 5.65
C LEU A 247 15.46 9.69 5.00
N GLY A 248 16.51 9.18 5.68
CA GLY A 248 17.86 9.17 5.13
C GLY A 248 18.51 10.56 5.06
N LEU A 249 18.20 11.44 6.01
CA LEU A 249 18.65 12.84 6.00
C LEU A 249 19.83 13.12 6.94
N GLY A 250 20.45 12.08 7.51
CA GLY A 250 21.58 12.22 8.45
C GLY A 250 21.19 12.67 9.86
N HIS A 251 19.90 12.75 10.17
CA HIS A 251 19.37 13.13 11.49
C HIS A 251 18.03 12.43 11.76
N GLU A 252 17.47 12.60 12.96
CA GLU A 252 16.18 11.99 13.37
C GLU A 252 15.02 12.99 13.52
N ASN A 253 15.30 14.28 13.32
CA ASN A 253 14.29 15.32 13.41
C ASN A 253 13.21 15.17 12.33
N TRP A 254 11.95 15.31 12.74
CA TRP A 254 10.80 15.31 11.84
C TRP A 254 10.94 16.38 10.77
N VAL A 255 10.43 16.08 9.58
CA VAL A 255 10.45 17.01 8.45
C VAL A 255 9.02 17.29 8.06
N THR A 256 8.48 18.42 8.56
CA THR A 256 7.07 18.79 8.41
C THR A 256 6.78 19.57 7.12
N GLY A 257 7.82 20.08 6.47
CA GLY A 257 7.78 20.68 5.14
C GLY A 257 8.70 19.92 4.20
N PHE A 258 8.50 20.07 2.90
CA PHE A 258 9.36 19.43 1.92
C PHE A 258 10.77 20.02 1.95
N VAL A 259 11.77 19.15 2.05
CA VAL A 259 13.20 19.48 1.94
C VAL A 259 13.80 18.71 0.78
N ASP A 260 14.88 19.22 0.20
CA ASP A 260 15.57 18.54 -0.90
C ASP A 260 16.10 17.18 -0.46
N LEU A 261 15.88 16.16 -1.31
CA LEU A 261 16.39 14.81 -1.10
C LEU A 261 17.82 14.72 -1.67
N PRO A 262 18.84 14.28 -0.91
CA PRO A 262 20.22 14.31 -1.36
C PRO A 262 20.58 13.16 -2.33
N PHE A 263 19.59 12.38 -2.77
CA PHE A 263 19.73 11.25 -3.68
C PHE A 263 18.43 11.07 -4.47
N ARG A 264 18.50 10.41 -5.62
CA ARG A 264 17.34 10.09 -6.44
C ARG A 264 16.60 8.87 -5.90
N VAL A 265 15.28 8.88 -5.99
CA VAL A 265 14.39 7.78 -5.61
C VAL A 265 13.40 7.54 -6.73
N ASP A 266 13.42 6.36 -7.32
CA ASP A 266 12.46 5.96 -8.35
C ASP A 266 11.25 5.23 -7.73
N ARG A 267 11.42 4.66 -6.53
CA ARG A 267 10.33 4.03 -5.77
C ARG A 267 10.64 4.02 -4.28
N VAL A 268 9.61 4.14 -3.45
CA VAL A 268 9.74 4.00 -2.00
C VAL A 268 8.87 2.85 -1.49
N MET A 269 9.49 1.96 -0.71
CA MET A 269 8.82 1.01 0.15
C MET A 269 9.05 1.45 1.59
N SER A 270 8.01 1.32 2.40
CA SER A 270 8.00 1.96 3.70
C SER A 270 7.24 1.12 4.67
N GLU A 271 7.88 0.95 5.82
CA GLU A 271 7.38 0.25 6.97
C GLU A 271 7.35 1.19 8.17
N TRP A 272 6.95 0.65 9.31
CA TRP A 272 6.74 1.44 10.52
C TRP A 272 7.99 2.11 11.09
N PHE A 273 9.18 1.66 10.71
CA PHE A 273 10.44 2.09 11.32
C PHE A 273 11.56 2.35 10.31
N PHE A 274 11.34 2.04 9.03
CA PHE A 274 12.34 2.21 7.98
C PHE A 274 11.68 2.41 6.62
N ASN A 275 12.49 2.89 5.68
CA ASN A 275 12.19 2.95 4.26
C ASN A 275 13.26 2.18 3.48
N ILE A 276 12.84 1.54 2.40
CA ILE A 276 13.72 1.10 1.32
C ILE A 276 13.41 1.98 0.12
N PHE A 277 14.44 2.65 -0.39
CA PHE A 277 14.38 3.44 -1.59
C PHE A 277 15.01 2.67 -2.74
N LEU A 278 14.31 2.59 -3.87
CA LEU A 278 14.93 2.23 -5.14
C LEU A 278 15.54 3.49 -5.73
N SER A 279 16.84 3.47 -6.00
CA SER A 279 17.61 4.56 -6.60
C SER A 279 18.42 4.01 -7.76
N GLY A 280 17.98 4.28 -8.99
CA GLY A 280 18.44 3.59 -10.19
C GLY A 280 18.28 2.09 -10.05
N ARG A 281 19.41 1.38 -10.02
CA ARG A 281 19.50 -0.07 -9.85
C ARG A 281 19.96 -0.49 -8.46
N GLN A 282 19.80 0.38 -7.46
CA GLN A 282 20.24 0.12 -6.09
C GLN A 282 19.07 0.21 -5.10
N LEU A 283 19.02 -0.71 -4.14
CA LEU A 283 18.14 -0.61 -2.98
C LEU A 283 18.90 0.04 -1.82
N LEU A 284 18.39 1.16 -1.34
CA LEU A 284 18.95 1.91 -0.23
C LEU A 284 18.04 1.78 0.99
N PHE A 285 18.60 1.42 2.12
CA PHE A 285 17.90 1.32 3.40
C PHE A 285 18.15 2.57 4.25
N ALA A 286 17.10 3.15 4.82
CA ALA A 286 17.21 4.14 5.89
C ALA A 286 16.18 3.86 6.97
N GLY A 287 16.53 3.99 8.23
CA GLY A 287 15.63 3.63 9.33
C GLY A 287 16.27 2.81 10.44
N MET A 288 15.44 2.36 11.39
CA MET A 288 15.83 1.37 12.39
C MET A 288 15.97 -0.01 11.74
N VAL A 289 17.12 -0.65 11.94
CA VAL A 289 17.41 -2.02 11.51
C VAL A 289 16.65 -3.00 12.40
N LEU A 290 15.66 -3.68 11.81
CA LEU A 290 14.92 -4.74 12.50
C LEU A 290 15.74 -6.03 12.57
N LYS A 291 15.38 -6.93 13.50
CA LYS A 291 16.12 -8.17 13.75
C LYS A 291 16.32 -9.02 12.50
N HIS A 292 15.27 -9.20 11.68
CA HIS A 292 15.36 -9.99 10.45
C HIS A 292 16.25 -9.32 9.40
N ILE A 293 16.32 -7.99 9.35
CA ILE A 293 17.23 -7.26 8.45
C ILE A 293 18.67 -7.46 8.90
N ALA A 294 18.95 -7.29 10.20
CA ALA A 294 20.30 -7.55 10.75
C ALA A 294 20.75 -9.00 10.49
N LYS A 295 19.86 -9.98 10.74
CA LYS A 295 20.15 -11.40 10.52
C LYS A 295 20.32 -11.78 9.05
N SER A 296 19.65 -11.07 8.13
CA SER A 296 19.76 -11.36 6.69
C SER A 296 21.15 -11.13 6.10
N GLY A 297 22.03 -10.41 6.82
CA GLY A 297 23.34 -10.02 6.30
C GLY A 297 23.31 -8.94 5.20
N LEU A 298 22.12 -8.47 4.79
CA LEU A 298 21.98 -7.46 3.73
C LEU A 298 22.53 -6.08 4.13
N LEU A 299 22.71 -5.83 5.43
CA LEU A 299 23.33 -4.63 6.00
C LEU A 299 24.55 -5.03 6.84
N PRO A 300 25.69 -5.37 6.22
CA PRO A 300 26.87 -5.77 6.98
C PRO A 300 27.33 -4.65 7.91
N GLY A 301 27.69 -5.01 9.15
CA GLY A 301 28.11 -4.07 10.17
C GLY A 301 26.99 -3.43 10.99
N PHE A 302 25.72 -3.71 10.67
CA PHE A 302 24.57 -3.25 11.46
C PHE A 302 24.00 -4.36 12.36
N ASN A 303 23.79 -4.02 13.62
CA ASN A 303 23.11 -4.84 14.61
C ASN A 303 21.61 -4.51 14.68
N GLN A 304 20.86 -5.37 15.37
CA GLN A 304 19.46 -5.11 15.67
C GLN A 304 19.30 -3.81 16.47
N ARG A 305 18.38 -2.93 16.04
CA ARG A 305 18.09 -1.59 16.58
C ARG A 305 19.11 -0.50 16.23
N ASP A 306 20.14 -0.79 15.45
CA ASP A 306 20.96 0.27 14.88
C ASP A 306 20.10 1.16 13.99
N ILE A 307 20.43 2.45 13.96
CA ILE A 307 19.69 3.45 13.19
C ILE A 307 20.54 3.88 12.00
N CYS A 308 20.02 3.61 10.81
CA CYS A 308 20.61 4.01 9.55
C CYS A 308 20.12 5.42 9.18
N LEU A 309 20.85 6.44 9.63
CA LEU A 309 20.50 7.86 9.42
C LEU A 309 20.71 8.33 7.98
N THR A 310 21.62 7.69 7.25
CA THR A 310 21.91 7.96 5.83
C THR A 310 21.59 6.72 5.01
N PRO A 311 21.02 6.85 3.80
CA PRO A 311 20.67 5.69 2.98
C PRO A 311 21.88 4.80 2.76
N THR A 312 21.78 3.55 3.20
CA THR A 312 22.85 2.55 3.08
C THR A 312 22.44 1.51 2.06
N PRO A 313 23.29 1.21 1.05
CA PRO A 313 23.02 0.14 0.10
C PRO A 313 22.77 -1.20 0.77
N LEU A 314 21.66 -1.86 0.41
CA LEU A 314 21.46 -3.26 0.70
C LEU A 314 22.38 -4.09 -0.21
N ARG A 315 23.15 -5.00 0.39
CA ARG A 315 24.07 -5.88 -0.33
C ARG A 315 23.44 -7.25 -0.47
N PHE A 316 23.09 -7.61 -1.70
CA PHE A 316 22.63 -8.96 -2.01
C PHE A 316 23.78 -9.79 -2.54
N PRO A 317 23.88 -11.08 -2.18
CA PRO A 317 24.93 -11.96 -2.69
C PRO A 317 24.78 -12.25 -4.19
N GLU A 318 23.57 -12.09 -4.72
CA GLU A 318 23.20 -12.39 -6.10
C GLU A 318 22.31 -11.27 -6.66
N ARG A 319 22.13 -11.23 -7.98
CA ARG A 319 21.21 -10.29 -8.63
C ARG A 319 19.77 -10.56 -8.18
N VAL A 320 19.08 -9.51 -7.72
CA VAL A 320 17.70 -9.60 -7.25
C VAL A 320 16.75 -9.33 -8.42
N LYS A 321 15.77 -10.21 -8.63
CA LYS A 321 14.68 -10.07 -9.60
C LYS A 321 13.43 -9.43 -9.00
N GLY A 322 13.27 -9.57 -7.69
CA GLY A 322 12.16 -9.01 -6.98
C GLY A 322 12.34 -9.10 -5.47
N PHE A 323 11.63 -8.27 -4.75
CA PHE A 323 11.69 -8.30 -3.29
C PHE A 323 10.38 -7.86 -2.66
N PHE A 324 10.22 -8.26 -1.41
CA PHE A 324 9.15 -7.87 -0.55
C PHE A 324 9.71 -7.68 0.85
N ILE A 325 9.28 -6.61 1.51
CA ILE A 325 9.60 -6.40 2.91
C ILE A 325 8.34 -5.99 3.66
N SER A 326 8.20 -6.53 4.85
CA SER A 326 7.19 -6.17 5.83
C SER A 326 7.84 -5.98 7.20
N ARG A 327 7.05 -5.60 8.20
CA ARG A 327 7.51 -5.57 9.60
C ARG A 327 8.04 -6.93 10.09
N GLN A 328 7.56 -8.04 9.53
CA GLN A 328 7.84 -9.37 10.05
C GLN A 328 8.67 -10.22 9.10
N GLU A 329 8.72 -9.88 7.82
CA GLU A 329 9.21 -10.76 6.78
C GLU A 329 10.01 -9.96 5.77
N LEU A 330 11.08 -10.57 5.29
CA LEU A 330 11.89 -10.09 4.19
C LEU A 330 12.00 -11.24 3.20
N ILE A 331 11.63 -10.98 1.95
CA ILE A 331 11.71 -11.92 0.84
C ILE A 331 12.49 -11.24 -0.26
N TRP A 332 13.44 -11.93 -0.86
CA TRP A 332 14.01 -11.51 -2.13
C TRP A 332 14.21 -12.71 -3.04
N VAL A 333 13.95 -12.49 -4.33
CA VAL A 333 14.03 -13.50 -5.38
C VAL A 333 15.27 -13.23 -6.19
N THR A 334 16.10 -14.24 -6.38
CA THR A 334 17.30 -14.21 -7.24
C THR A 334 17.09 -15.20 -8.39
N GLU A 335 18.13 -15.45 -9.19
CA GLU A 335 18.05 -16.46 -10.24
C GLU A 335 17.99 -17.88 -9.64
N GLY A 336 16.88 -18.56 -9.84
CA GLY A 336 16.61 -19.92 -9.38
C GLY A 336 16.26 -20.06 -7.90
N LYS A 337 16.27 -18.99 -7.09
CA LYS A 337 16.09 -19.08 -5.63
C LYS A 337 15.19 -17.98 -5.08
N THR A 338 14.58 -18.27 -3.94
CA THR A 338 13.90 -17.28 -3.10
C THR A 338 14.47 -17.34 -1.71
N HIS A 339 14.98 -16.22 -1.24
CA HIS A 339 15.44 -16.09 0.13
C HIS A 339 14.30 -15.52 0.97
N TYR A 340 14.10 -16.11 2.14
CA TYR A 340 13.06 -15.70 3.07
C TYR A 340 13.64 -15.59 4.47
N CYS A 341 13.41 -14.45 5.11
CA CYS A 341 13.80 -14.21 6.48
C CYS A 341 12.61 -13.65 7.26
N LYS A 342 12.15 -14.41 8.25
CA LYS A 342 11.07 -14.00 9.15
C LYS A 342 11.63 -13.56 10.50
N HIS A 343 10.85 -12.73 11.20
CA HIS A 343 11.24 -12.11 12.45
C HIS A 343 11.59 -13.16 13.51
N HIS A 344 12.83 -13.08 14.02
CA HIS A 344 13.48 -13.97 14.99
C HIS A 344 14.12 -15.24 14.42
N GLU A 345 13.89 -15.57 13.16
CA GLU A 345 14.37 -16.80 12.55
C GLU A 345 15.61 -16.52 11.67
N GLU A 346 16.39 -17.55 11.37
CA GLU A 346 17.49 -17.44 10.40
C GLU A 346 16.92 -17.38 8.97
N PRO A 347 17.59 -16.71 8.02
CA PRO A 347 17.21 -16.76 6.62
C PRO A 347 17.18 -18.21 6.12
N ILE A 348 16.15 -18.57 5.38
CA ILE A 348 16.05 -19.85 4.66
C ILE A 348 16.04 -19.59 3.17
N ILE A 349 16.56 -20.55 2.42
CA ILE A 349 16.62 -20.49 0.95
C ILE A 349 15.65 -21.52 0.38
N LEU A 350 14.68 -21.05 -0.39
CA LEU A 350 13.78 -21.88 -1.18
C LEU A 350 14.42 -22.13 -2.55
N PRO A 351 14.45 -23.39 -3.04
CA PRO A 351 15.14 -23.77 -4.27
C PRO A 351 14.34 -23.46 -5.55
N PHE A 352 13.53 -22.40 -5.53
CA PHE A 352 12.77 -21.93 -6.70
C PHE A 352 12.53 -20.41 -6.66
N GLU A 353 12.21 -19.83 -7.81
CA GLU A 353 11.80 -18.44 -7.96
C GLU A 353 10.32 -18.28 -7.60
N ALA A 354 10.01 -17.74 -6.43
CA ALA A 354 8.65 -17.50 -6.01
C ALA A 354 8.02 -16.42 -6.92
N THR A 355 6.86 -16.73 -7.50
CA THR A 355 6.09 -15.78 -8.31
C THR A 355 5.10 -14.99 -7.46
N SER A 356 4.68 -15.57 -6.34
CA SER A 356 3.82 -14.92 -5.35
C SER A 356 4.02 -15.50 -3.95
N PHE A 357 3.59 -14.76 -2.95
CA PHE A 357 3.74 -15.13 -1.54
C PHE A 357 2.49 -14.78 -0.74
N CYS A 358 2.24 -15.55 0.32
CA CYS A 358 1.21 -15.28 1.29
C CYS A 358 1.52 -15.90 2.66
N LYS A 359 1.84 -15.08 3.67
CA LYS A 359 1.95 -15.49 5.10
C LYS A 359 2.78 -16.77 5.35
N GLY A 360 3.96 -16.87 4.76
CA GLY A 360 4.83 -18.04 4.87
C GLY A 360 4.61 -19.09 3.77
N SER A 361 3.60 -18.92 2.91
CA SER A 361 3.36 -19.76 1.74
C SER A 361 3.87 -19.09 0.46
N PHE A 362 4.50 -19.86 -0.43
CA PHE A 362 5.14 -19.40 -1.65
C PHE A 362 4.60 -20.16 -2.85
N CYS A 363 4.29 -19.47 -3.93
CA CYS A 363 3.90 -20.09 -5.19
C CYS A 363 5.11 -20.15 -6.13
N ASN A 364 5.45 -21.32 -6.64
CA ASN A 364 6.50 -21.47 -7.64
C ASN A 364 5.98 -21.07 -9.05
N PRO A 365 6.83 -21.07 -10.10
CA PRO A 365 6.40 -20.75 -11.46
C PRO A 365 5.41 -21.77 -12.07
N ALA A 366 5.36 -22.99 -11.53
CA ALA A 366 4.41 -24.02 -11.94
C ALA A 366 3.03 -23.88 -11.27
N GLY A 367 2.84 -22.86 -10.41
CA GLY A 367 1.57 -22.63 -9.71
C GLY A 367 1.39 -23.46 -8.43
N GLN A 368 2.42 -24.18 -7.99
CA GLN A 368 2.38 -25.00 -6.78
C GLN A 368 2.71 -24.15 -5.56
N TRP A 369 1.96 -24.38 -4.48
CA TRP A 369 2.10 -23.67 -3.22
C TRP A 369 2.92 -24.49 -2.23
N PHE A 370 3.87 -23.83 -1.57
CA PHE A 370 4.72 -24.43 -0.55
C PHE A 370 4.62 -23.60 0.72
N GLU A 371 4.36 -24.24 1.85
CA GLU A 371 4.53 -23.60 3.15
C GLU A 371 5.96 -23.79 3.62
N ALA A 372 6.64 -22.69 3.93
CA ALA A 372 7.97 -22.75 4.51
C ALA A 372 7.86 -22.91 6.02
N SER A 373 8.27 -24.07 6.54
CA SER A 373 8.46 -24.26 7.98
C SER A 373 9.95 -24.12 8.33
N HIS A 374 10.22 -23.57 9.51
CA HIS A 374 11.58 -23.59 10.06
C HIS A 374 11.89 -25.01 10.55
N GLY A 375 12.49 -25.81 9.67
CA GLY A 375 13.19 -27.03 10.04
C GLY A 375 14.51 -26.71 10.77
N SER A 376 15.10 -27.71 11.43
CA SER A 376 16.44 -27.61 11.99
C SER A 376 17.50 -27.67 10.86
N GLY A 377 17.69 -26.57 10.13
CA GLY A 377 18.65 -26.49 9.02
C GLY A 377 18.52 -25.22 8.16
N GLU A 378 19.45 -25.01 7.23
CA GLU A 378 19.47 -23.87 6.28
C GLU A 378 18.43 -23.99 5.15
N VAL A 379 17.95 -25.21 4.88
CA VAL A 379 16.96 -25.50 3.84
C VAL A 379 15.61 -25.70 4.50
N ALA A 380 14.61 -24.92 4.05
CA ALA A 380 13.24 -25.06 4.52
C ALA A 380 12.72 -26.46 4.19
N GLU A 381 12.08 -27.13 5.16
CA GLU A 381 11.17 -28.22 4.81
C GLU A 381 9.99 -27.58 4.06
N MET A 382 9.82 -27.96 2.81
CA MET A 382 8.73 -27.47 1.99
C MET A 382 7.66 -28.54 1.87
N LYS A 383 6.49 -28.22 2.39
CA LYS A 383 5.30 -29.06 2.20
C LYS A 383 4.42 -28.40 1.15
N GLU A 384 4.14 -29.13 0.08
CA GLU A 384 3.12 -28.71 -0.87
C GLU A 384 1.80 -28.54 -0.10
N CYS A 385 1.18 -27.38 -0.26
CA CYS A 385 -0.06 -27.03 0.40
C CYS A 385 -1.09 -26.62 -0.64
N GLU A 386 -2.37 -26.70 -0.29
CA GLU A 386 -3.39 -26.08 -1.11
C GLU A 386 -3.17 -24.57 -1.14
N ALA A 387 -3.50 -23.94 -2.27
CA ALA A 387 -3.50 -22.48 -2.35
C ALA A 387 -4.28 -21.91 -1.16
N PRO A 388 -3.70 -20.99 -0.38
CA PRO A 388 -4.26 -20.61 0.89
C PRO A 388 -5.67 -20.02 0.70
N ALA A 389 -6.69 -20.78 1.11
CA ALA A 389 -8.09 -20.48 0.84
C ALA A 389 -8.61 -19.17 1.49
N ARG A 390 -7.82 -18.55 2.38
CA ARG A 390 -8.23 -17.45 3.27
C ARG A 390 -7.17 -16.35 3.44
N SER A 391 -6.26 -16.19 2.49
CA SER A 391 -5.08 -15.35 2.71
C SER A 391 -4.82 -14.36 1.56
N TYR A 392 -4.33 -13.16 1.88
CA TYR A 392 -4.08 -12.09 0.91
C TYR A 392 -2.83 -12.38 0.09
N LEU A 393 -3.00 -12.64 -1.19
CA LEU A 393 -1.89 -12.81 -2.14
C LEU A 393 -1.06 -11.52 -2.20
N HIS A 394 0.21 -11.59 -1.79
CA HIS A 394 1.17 -10.51 -2.01
C HIS A 394 1.91 -10.80 -3.30
N THR A 395 1.81 -9.87 -4.27
CA THR A 395 2.66 -9.90 -5.46
C THR A 395 4.06 -9.46 -5.05
N ILE A 396 5.06 -10.30 -5.34
CA ILE A 396 6.46 -9.92 -5.18
C ILE A 396 6.72 -8.81 -6.20
N VAL A 397 7.23 -7.68 -5.72
CA VAL A 397 7.54 -6.56 -6.60
C VAL A 397 8.73 -6.99 -7.43
N THR A 398 8.50 -7.27 -8.72
CA THR A 398 9.59 -7.45 -9.67
C THR A 398 10.29 -6.11 -9.84
N VAL A 399 11.57 -6.10 -9.54
CA VAL A 399 12.44 -4.95 -9.73
C VAL A 399 13.66 -5.51 -10.42
N ASP A 400 13.92 -5.05 -11.64
CA ASP A 400 15.18 -5.37 -12.31
C ASP A 400 16.28 -4.55 -11.64
N VAL A 401 16.84 -5.09 -10.54
CA VAL A 401 17.87 -4.44 -9.76
C VAL A 401 19.22 -5.07 -10.10
N ASP A 402 20.12 -4.29 -10.70
CA ASP A 402 21.55 -4.57 -10.66
C ASP A 402 22.12 -4.17 -9.29
N ALA A 403 21.54 -4.71 -8.22
CA ALA A 403 22.07 -4.57 -6.87
C ALA A 403 23.34 -5.43 -6.65
N TRP A 404 23.83 -6.08 -7.71
CA TRP A 404 25.07 -6.84 -7.70
C TRP A 404 26.26 -5.89 -7.84
N THR A 405 26.94 -5.64 -6.73
CA THR A 405 28.33 -5.17 -6.74
C THR A 405 29.26 -6.38 -6.70
N PRO A 406 29.89 -6.80 -7.81
CA PRO A 406 31.00 -7.73 -7.75
C PRO A 406 32.16 -7.10 -6.96
N GLY A 407 32.68 -7.80 -5.95
CA GLY A 407 33.99 -7.48 -5.36
C GLY A 407 34.00 -6.62 -4.10
N ALA A 408 33.19 -6.93 -3.09
CA ALA A 408 33.51 -6.56 -1.71
C ALA A 408 34.19 -7.74 -1.00
N GLU A 409 35.43 -8.04 -1.39
CA GLU A 409 36.42 -8.70 -0.51
C GLU A 409 37.18 -7.63 0.27
#